data_AF-A0A9E0PH83-F1
#
_entry.id   AF-A0A9E0PH83-F1
#
_cell.length_a   1.000
_cell.length_b   1.000
_cell.length_c   1.000
_cell.angle_alpha   90.00
_cell.angle_beta   90.00
_cell.angle_gamma   90.00
#
_symmetry.space_group_name_H-M   'P 1'
#
loop_
_entity.id
_entity.type
_entity.pdbx_description
1 polymer ?
#
loop_
_entity_poly.entity_id
_entity_poly.type
_entity_poly.pdbx_seq_one_letter_code
_entity_poly.pdbx_strand_id
1 'polypeptide(L)'
;MIKKTKLFKALNTYKILIIILAVILFYVGLRYVLAPYSDLDKFLNDFMAGFFLIFSVLQINTLNSTKEALRKYDPIAKKFPWYAEVYPFVFLFFGVALHTNSIPIIVSVFTILMLGIQTYGIIKTLKKGTRVLCACAGTKFSIPLSYVAVTQNGIMITMAVLIILLNLI
;
A
#
# COMPACT_ATOMS: atom_id res chain seq x y z
N MET A 1 2.40 33.83 11.62
CA MET A 1 3.45 32.78 11.80
C MET A 1 2.92 31.37 12.10
N ILE A 2 1.68 31.17 12.59
CA ILE A 2 1.16 29.85 13.02
C ILE A 2 0.81 28.89 11.86
N LYS A 3 0.53 29.41 10.64
CA LYS A 3 0.22 28.59 9.45
C LYS A 3 1.44 27.84 8.87
N LYS A 4 2.63 28.45 8.89
CA LYS A 4 3.88 27.83 8.38
C LYS A 4 4.28 26.59 9.18
N THR A 5 4.10 26.62 10.50
CA THR A 5 4.43 25.50 11.40
C THR A 5 3.51 24.28 11.22
N LYS A 6 2.21 24.46 10.95
CA LYS A 6 1.30 23.36 10.62
C LYS A 6 1.61 22.74 9.25
N LEU A 7 1.93 23.57 8.25
CA LEU A 7 2.30 23.13 6.91
C LEU A 7 3.63 22.35 6.92
N PHE A 8 4.63 22.84 7.66
CA PHE A 8 5.94 22.18 7.78
C PHE A 8 5.84 20.85 8.55
N LYS A 9 4.99 20.79 9.59
CA LYS A 9 4.73 19.56 10.34
C LYS A 9 3.93 18.54 9.51
N ALA A 10 3.00 19.00 8.67
CA ALA A 10 2.30 18.16 7.70
C ALA A 10 3.23 17.64 6.60
N LEU A 11 4.11 18.49 6.04
CA LEU A 11 5.12 18.07 5.07
C LEU A 11 6.03 16.98 5.64
N ASN A 12 6.52 17.14 6.86
CA ASN A 12 7.39 16.14 7.50
C ASN A 12 6.66 14.81 7.80
N THR A 13 5.34 14.85 7.97
CA THR A 13 4.47 13.69 8.21
C THR A 13 4.22 12.87 6.93
N TYR A 14 4.07 13.54 5.77
CA TYR A 14 3.91 12.87 4.46
C TYR A 14 5.23 12.67 3.69
N LYS A 15 6.34 13.25 4.17
CA LYS A 15 7.66 13.20 3.54
C LYS A 15 8.09 11.79 3.19
N ILE A 16 7.94 10.85 4.13
CA ILE A 16 8.33 9.44 3.92
C ILE A 16 7.54 8.81 2.77
N LEU A 17 6.23 9.09 2.69
CA LEU A 17 5.36 8.56 1.65
C LEU A 17 5.73 9.12 0.27
N ILE A 18 5.98 10.44 0.20
CA ILE A 18 6.40 11.10 -1.03
C ILE A 18 7.75 10.56 -1.50
N ILE A 19 8.68 10.32 -0.57
CA ILE A 19 9.98 9.69 -0.88
C ILE A 19 9.78 8.28 -1.42
N ILE A 20 8.97 7.44 -0.78
CA ILE A 20 8.69 6.07 -1.25
C ILE A 20 8.11 6.10 -2.66
N LEU A 21 7.11 6.95 -2.90
CA LEU A 21 6.50 7.08 -4.23
C LEU A 21 7.50 7.57 -5.27
N ALA A 22 8.34 8.56 -4.94
CA ALA A 22 9.38 9.07 -5.82
C ALA A 22 10.43 7.99 -6.15
N VAL A 23 10.84 7.19 -5.16
CA VAL A 23 11.79 6.08 -5.35
C VAL A 23 11.20 5.00 -6.25
N ILE A 24 9.93 4.62 -6.04
CA ILE A 24 9.24 3.64 -6.90
C ILE A 24 9.15 4.18 -8.33
N LEU A 25 8.70 5.42 -8.52
CA LEU A 25 8.60 6.03 -9.84
C LEU A 25 9.96 6.15 -10.53
N PHE A 26 11.00 6.52 -9.79
CA PHE A 26 12.35 6.57 -10.32
C PHE A 26 12.85 5.18 -10.74
N TYR A 27 12.64 4.16 -9.91
CA TYR A 27 13.01 2.78 -10.23
C TYR A 27 12.29 2.26 -11.47
N VAL A 28 10.97 2.42 -11.54
CA VAL A 28 10.16 2.00 -12.68
C VAL A 28 10.52 2.79 -13.94
N GLY A 29 10.77 4.10 -13.80
CA GLY A 29 11.23 4.94 -14.91
C GLY A 29 12.61 4.53 -15.43
N LEU A 30 13.55 4.22 -14.54
CA LEU A 30 14.86 3.70 -14.92
C LEU A 30 14.75 2.35 -15.63
N ARG A 31 13.91 1.44 -15.12
CA ARG A 31 13.59 0.15 -15.76
C ARG A 31 13.00 0.34 -17.14
N TYR A 32 12.08 1.27 -17.30
CA TYR A 32 11.48 1.60 -18.59
C TYR A 32 12.51 2.15 -19.59
N VAL A 33 13.48 2.95 -19.15
CA VAL A 33 14.55 3.46 -20.05
C VAL A 33 15.54 2.36 -20.43
N LEU A 34 15.93 1.50 -19.47
CA LEU A 34 16.95 0.46 -19.68
C LEU A 34 16.41 -0.76 -20.43
N ALA A 35 15.14 -1.09 -20.24
CA ALA A 35 14.44 -2.15 -20.94
C ALA A 35 13.07 -1.59 -21.36
N PRO A 36 13.00 -0.85 -22.48
CA PRO A 36 11.75 -0.29 -22.99
C PRO A 36 10.73 -1.40 -23.15
N TYR A 37 9.77 -1.43 -22.22
CA TYR A 37 8.61 -2.29 -22.34
C TYR A 37 7.62 -1.56 -23.25
N SER A 38 7.20 -2.23 -24.33
CA SER A 38 6.05 -1.79 -25.12
C SER A 38 4.73 -1.90 -24.35
N ASP A 39 4.72 -2.70 -23.27
CA ASP A 39 3.51 -3.20 -22.65
C ASP A 39 3.27 -2.51 -21.31
N LEU A 40 2.12 -1.82 -21.20
CA LEU A 40 1.63 -1.15 -20.00
C LEU A 40 1.60 -2.11 -18.79
N ASP A 41 1.36 -3.40 -19.01
CA ASP A 41 1.28 -4.47 -18.04
C ASP A 41 2.52 -4.57 -17.14
N LYS A 42 3.70 -4.50 -17.76
CA LYS A 42 4.97 -4.62 -17.02
C LYS A 42 5.24 -3.40 -16.16
N PHE A 43 4.84 -2.21 -16.64
CA PHE A 43 4.90 -0.99 -15.85
C PHE A 43 3.99 -1.07 -14.61
N LEU A 44 2.74 -1.54 -14.79
CA LEU A 44 1.79 -1.72 -13.70
C LEU A 44 2.30 -2.74 -12.66
N ASN A 45 2.84 -3.87 -13.14
CA ASN A 45 3.42 -4.92 -12.29
C ASN A 45 4.63 -4.41 -11.50
N ASP A 46 5.60 -3.75 -12.14
CA ASP A 46 6.81 -3.25 -11.48
C ASP A 46 6.48 -2.14 -10.46
N PHE A 47 5.49 -1.27 -10.75
CA PHE A 47 5.04 -0.25 -9.79
C PHE A 47 4.36 -0.88 -8.57
N MET A 48 3.40 -1.79 -8.78
CA MET A 48 2.72 -2.48 -7.68
C MET A 48 3.70 -3.32 -6.86
N ALA A 49 4.66 -3.96 -7.52
CA ALA A 49 5.73 -4.70 -6.86
C ALA A 49 6.56 -3.81 -5.94
N GLY A 50 7.05 -2.67 -6.44
CA GLY A 50 7.81 -1.70 -5.66
C GLY A 50 7.04 -1.21 -4.44
N PHE A 51 5.75 -0.94 -4.59
CA PHE A 51 4.87 -0.58 -3.47
C PHE A 51 4.82 -1.71 -2.44
N PHE A 52 4.44 -2.92 -2.84
CA PHE A 52 4.33 -4.04 -1.92
C PHE A 52 5.63 -4.37 -1.17
N LEU A 53 6.76 -4.39 -1.88
CA LEU A 53 8.07 -4.69 -1.30
C LEU A 53 8.45 -3.65 -0.24
N ILE A 54 8.39 -2.35 -0.56
CA ILE A 54 8.78 -1.31 0.40
C ILE A 54 7.82 -1.29 1.60
N PHE A 55 6.51 -1.35 1.36
CA PHE A 55 5.54 -1.33 2.45
C PHE A 55 5.62 -2.58 3.34
N SER A 56 5.92 -3.76 2.77
CA SER A 56 6.11 -4.98 3.56
C SER A 56 7.29 -4.86 4.52
N VAL A 57 8.44 -4.36 4.06
CA VAL A 57 9.63 -4.17 4.90
C VAL A 57 9.37 -3.19 6.05
N LEU A 58 8.68 -2.08 5.76
CA LEU A 58 8.30 -1.10 6.79
C LEU A 58 7.35 -1.71 7.84
N GLN A 59 6.40 -2.52 7.39
CA GLN A 59 5.46 -3.21 8.27
C GLN A 59 6.14 -4.31 9.10
N ILE A 60 7.07 -5.08 8.53
CA ILE A 60 7.86 -6.08 9.26
C ILE A 60 8.71 -5.40 10.34
N ASN A 61 9.38 -4.30 10.01
CA ASN A 61 10.18 -3.54 10.97
C ASN A 61 9.34 -2.90 12.09
N THR A 62 8.03 -2.71 11.86
CA THR A 62 7.10 -2.14 12.84
C THR A 62 5.92 -3.05 13.16
N LEU A 63 6.19 -4.36 13.21
CA LEU A 63 5.17 -5.42 13.25
C LEU A 63 4.14 -5.23 14.38
N ASN A 64 4.57 -4.90 15.59
CA ASN A 64 3.66 -4.70 16.73
C ASN A 64 2.65 -3.57 16.45
N SER A 65 3.15 -2.47 15.91
CA SER A 65 2.36 -1.29 15.56
C SER A 65 1.42 -1.56 14.39
N THR A 66 1.90 -2.28 13.37
CA THR A 66 1.09 -2.71 12.23
C THR A 66 -0.04 -3.63 12.68
N LYS A 67 0.24 -4.59 13.58
CA LYS A 67 -0.76 -5.48 14.20
C LYS A 67 -1.84 -4.69 14.93
N GLU A 68 -1.45 -3.75 15.79
CA GLU A 68 -2.41 -2.90 16.51
C GLU A 68 -3.25 -2.02 15.60
N ALA A 69 -2.65 -1.47 14.55
CA ALA A 69 -3.35 -0.59 13.61
C ALA A 69 -4.34 -1.40 12.75
N LEU A 70 -3.93 -2.53 12.16
CA LEU A 70 -4.81 -3.39 11.36
C LEU A 70 -6.02 -3.85 12.17
N ARG A 71 -5.85 -4.28 13.43
CA ARG A 71 -6.96 -4.71 14.29
C ARG A 71 -8.02 -3.64 14.55
N LYS A 72 -7.67 -2.35 14.40
CA LYS A 72 -8.60 -1.24 14.65
C LYS A 72 -9.56 -1.00 13.48
N TYR A 73 -9.11 -1.17 12.24
CA TYR A 73 -9.91 -0.84 11.05
C TYR A 73 -10.18 -2.03 10.12
N ASP A 74 -9.29 -3.01 10.02
CA ASP A 74 -9.45 -4.15 9.12
C ASP A 74 -10.42 -5.18 9.74
N PRO A 75 -11.56 -5.46 9.08
CA PRO A 75 -12.53 -6.44 9.57
C PRO A 75 -11.95 -7.86 9.74
N ILE A 76 -11.02 -8.27 8.88
CA ILE A 76 -10.37 -9.59 8.92
C ILE A 76 -9.45 -9.65 10.12
N ALA A 77 -8.57 -8.66 10.29
CA ALA A 77 -7.64 -8.61 11.42
C ALA A 77 -8.36 -8.50 12.77
N LYS A 78 -9.54 -7.86 12.79
CA LYS A 78 -10.39 -7.78 13.99
C LYS A 78 -10.97 -9.13 14.39
N LYS A 79 -11.32 -9.98 13.42
CA LYS A 79 -11.87 -11.34 13.67
C LYS A 79 -10.75 -12.38 13.87
N PHE A 80 -9.65 -12.25 13.13
CA PHE A 80 -8.52 -13.17 13.12
C PHE A 80 -7.23 -12.44 13.47
N PRO A 81 -6.84 -12.36 14.76
CA PRO A 81 -5.72 -11.54 15.20
C PRO A 81 -4.34 -11.97 14.67
N TRP A 82 -4.20 -13.24 14.27
CA TRP A 82 -3.00 -13.81 13.65
C TRP A 82 -2.81 -13.35 12.21
N TYR A 83 -3.89 -13.01 11.49
CA TYR A 83 -3.81 -12.51 10.11
C TYR A 83 -2.98 -11.23 10.03
N ALA A 84 -3.08 -10.36 11.03
CA ALA A 84 -2.33 -9.10 11.06
C ALA A 84 -0.81 -9.31 11.18
N GLU A 85 -0.36 -10.48 11.65
CA GLU A 85 1.05 -10.84 11.74
C GLU A 85 1.58 -11.40 10.42
N VAL A 86 0.75 -12.17 9.71
CA VAL A 86 1.10 -12.77 8.42
C VAL A 86 0.99 -11.77 7.26
N TYR A 87 0.13 -10.76 7.41
CA TYR A 87 -0.17 -9.77 6.38
C TYR A 87 1.06 -9.11 5.70
N PRO A 88 2.09 -8.64 6.42
CA PRO A 88 3.27 -8.05 5.79
C PRO A 88 4.03 -9.05 4.90
N PHE A 89 4.06 -10.33 5.28
CA PHE A 89 4.71 -11.39 4.51
C PHE A 89 3.93 -11.74 3.24
N VAL A 90 2.59 -11.68 3.28
CA VAL A 90 1.76 -11.81 2.07
C VAL A 90 2.08 -10.69 1.08
N PHE A 91 2.24 -9.47 1.58
CA PHE A 91 2.61 -8.32 0.74
C PHE A 91 4.00 -8.49 0.15
N LEU A 92 4.97 -8.98 0.93
CA LEU A 92 6.30 -9.30 0.42
C LEU A 92 6.22 -10.32 -0.72
N PHE A 93 5.44 -11.39 -0.55
CA PHE A 93 5.23 -12.40 -1.59
C PHE A 93 4.58 -11.82 -2.85
N PHE A 94 3.53 -10.98 -2.72
CA PHE A 94 2.91 -10.30 -3.85
C PHE A 94 3.89 -9.40 -4.60
N GLY A 95 4.75 -8.69 -3.87
CA GLY A 95 5.79 -7.85 -4.46
C GLY A 95 6.76 -8.64 -5.32
N VAL A 96 7.28 -9.76 -4.80
CA VAL A 96 8.19 -10.64 -5.55
C VAL A 96 7.50 -11.29 -6.75
N ALA A 97 6.28 -11.77 -6.57
CA ALA A 97 5.51 -12.43 -7.61
C ALA A 97 5.17 -11.50 -8.79
N LEU A 98 4.85 -10.23 -8.51
CA LEU A 98 4.62 -9.21 -9.54
C LEU A 98 5.92 -8.77 -10.22
N HIS A 99 7.01 -8.59 -9.47
CA HIS A 99 8.29 -8.17 -10.05
C HIS A 99 8.87 -9.23 -11.00
N THR A 100 8.71 -10.50 -10.66
CA THR A 100 9.11 -11.63 -11.53
C THR A 100 8.10 -11.93 -12.63
N ASN A 101 6.95 -11.26 -12.63
CA ASN A 101 5.82 -11.49 -13.53
C ASN A 101 5.32 -12.95 -13.54
N SER A 102 5.44 -13.66 -12.40
CA SER A 102 5.18 -15.11 -12.34
C SER A 102 3.68 -15.43 -12.31
N ILE A 103 2.92 -14.73 -11.46
CA ILE A 103 1.48 -14.98 -11.24
C ILE A 103 0.67 -13.68 -11.09
N PRO A 104 0.77 -12.72 -12.04
CA PRO A 104 0.22 -11.37 -11.89
C PRO A 104 -1.30 -11.36 -11.71
N ILE A 105 -2.04 -12.24 -12.41
CA ILE A 105 -3.51 -12.32 -12.33
C ILE A 105 -3.95 -12.74 -10.93
N ILE A 106 -3.35 -13.82 -10.39
CA ILE A 106 -3.69 -14.34 -9.06
C ILE A 106 -3.42 -13.28 -8.00
N VAL A 107 -2.24 -12.66 -8.03
CA VAL A 107 -1.87 -11.59 -7.09
C VAL A 107 -2.83 -10.39 -7.19
N SER A 108 -3.25 -10.02 -8.41
CA SER A 108 -4.17 -8.92 -8.63
C SER A 108 -5.56 -9.19 -8.04
N VAL A 109 -6.10 -10.40 -8.22
CA VAL A 109 -7.38 -10.81 -7.62
C VAL A 109 -7.32 -10.74 -6.09
N PHE A 110 -6.27 -11.31 -5.48
CA PHE A 110 -6.12 -11.26 -4.03
C PHE A 110 -5.91 -9.82 -3.51
N THR A 111 -5.16 -9.00 -4.26
CA THR A 111 -4.97 -7.58 -3.94
C THR A 111 -6.30 -6.85 -3.87
N ILE A 112 -7.18 -7.04 -4.86
CA ILE A 112 -8.51 -6.43 -4.89
C ILE A 112 -9.33 -6.85 -3.67
N LEU A 113 -9.34 -8.14 -3.33
CA LEU A 113 -10.09 -8.65 -2.18
C LEU A 113 -9.55 -8.09 -0.86
N MET A 114 -8.24 -8.20 -0.62
CA MET A 114 -7.61 -7.78 0.64
C MET A 114 -7.70 -6.26 0.84
N LEU A 115 -7.36 -5.47 -0.19
CA LEU A 115 -7.40 -4.01 -0.11
C LEU A 115 -8.84 -3.49 -0.14
N GLY A 116 -9.76 -4.15 -0.83
CA GLY A 116 -11.18 -3.78 -0.85
C GLY A 116 -11.81 -3.91 0.53
N ILE A 117 -11.60 -5.05 1.21
CA ILE A 117 -12.10 -5.29 2.57
C ILE A 117 -11.49 -4.28 3.56
N GLN A 118 -10.19 -4.00 3.46
CA GLN A 118 -9.54 -2.97 4.27
C GLN A 118 -10.11 -1.59 4.02
N THR A 119 -10.31 -1.22 2.76
CA THR A 119 -10.84 0.11 2.39
C THR A 119 -12.23 0.32 2.96
N TYR A 120 -13.09 -0.71 2.90
CA TYR A 120 -14.38 -0.69 3.58
C TYR A 120 -14.24 -0.46 5.10
N GLY A 121 -13.32 -1.17 5.74
CA GLY A 121 -13.00 -1.01 7.17
C GLY A 121 -12.52 0.39 7.55
N ILE A 122 -11.63 0.97 6.74
CA ILE A 122 -11.12 2.33 6.90
C ILE A 122 -12.25 3.34 6.78
N ILE A 123 -13.08 3.26 5.73
CA ILE A 123 -14.22 4.18 5.51
C ILE A 123 -15.20 4.11 6.68
N LYS A 124 -15.54 2.90 7.17
CA LYS A 124 -16.42 2.71 8.31
C LYS A 124 -15.85 3.34 9.59
N THR A 125 -14.55 3.24 9.79
CA THR A 125 -13.83 3.81 10.93
C THR A 125 -13.75 5.33 10.86
N LEU A 126 -13.52 5.90 9.66
CA LEU A 126 -13.52 7.34 9.41
C LEU A 126 -14.91 7.95 9.66
N LYS A 127 -15.99 7.29 9.20
CA LYS A 127 -17.37 7.74 9.44
C LYS A 127 -17.76 7.80 10.92
N LYS A 128 -17.11 6.99 11.78
CA LYS A 128 -17.33 6.97 13.22
C LYS A 128 -16.55 8.04 13.99
N GLY A 129 -15.77 8.89 13.31
CA GLY A 129 -14.98 9.94 13.95
C GLY A 129 -13.75 9.44 14.74
N THR A 130 -13.46 8.14 14.70
CA THR A 130 -12.31 7.56 15.39
C THR A 130 -11.01 7.87 14.63
N ARG A 131 -10.10 8.62 15.26
CA ARG A 131 -8.74 8.86 14.75
C ARG A 131 -7.88 7.64 15.02
N VAL A 132 -7.68 6.80 14.01
CA VAL A 132 -6.78 5.64 14.07
C VAL A 132 -5.42 6.03 13.47
N LEU A 133 -4.34 5.34 13.80
CA LEU A 133 -3.00 5.57 13.23
C LEU A 133 -2.78 4.68 11.99
N CYS A 134 -2.04 5.18 11.00
CA CYS A 134 -1.76 4.43 9.76
C CYS A 134 -0.80 3.25 10.01
N ALA A 135 -1.23 2.03 9.67
CA ALA A 135 -0.42 0.80 9.81
C ALA A 135 0.77 0.74 8.83
N CYS A 136 0.69 1.49 7.72
CA CYS A 136 1.59 1.35 6.59
C CYS A 136 2.99 1.98 6.81
N ALA A 137 3.18 2.83 7.82
CA ALA A 137 4.41 3.61 8.01
C ALA A 137 5.15 3.36 9.35
N GLY A 138 4.59 2.54 10.24
CA GLY A 138 5.19 2.26 11.54
C GLY A 138 5.14 3.41 12.55
N THR A 139 5.30 3.08 13.83
CA THR A 139 5.10 3.98 14.99
C THR A 139 6.00 5.21 15.08
N LYS A 140 7.02 5.36 14.23
CA LYS A 140 7.80 6.61 14.16
C LYS A 140 7.04 7.76 13.50
N PHE A 141 5.97 7.46 12.76
CA PHE A 141 5.23 8.46 11.99
C PHE A 141 3.75 8.44 12.41
N SER A 142 3.36 9.43 13.21
CA SER A 142 1.99 9.66 13.66
C SER A 142 1.11 10.22 12.54
N ILE A 143 1.04 9.50 11.41
CA ILE A 143 0.11 9.80 10.32
C ILE A 143 -1.28 9.32 10.78
N PRO A 144 -2.25 10.21 11.03
CA PRO A 144 -3.61 9.77 11.26
C PRO A 144 -4.08 9.00 10.02
N LEU A 145 -4.64 7.81 10.23
CA LEU A 145 -5.37 7.05 9.22
C LEU A 145 -6.39 8.01 8.60
N SER A 146 -6.20 8.31 7.31
CA SER A 146 -6.82 9.44 6.63
C SER A 146 -7.26 9.02 5.23
N TYR A 147 -7.89 9.94 4.51
CA TYR A 147 -8.25 9.82 3.10
C TYR A 147 -7.08 9.34 2.22
N VAL A 148 -5.84 9.64 2.60
CA VAL A 148 -4.63 9.19 1.88
C VAL A 148 -4.57 7.67 1.78
N ALA A 149 -4.86 6.92 2.84
CA ALA A 149 -4.83 5.45 2.80
C ALA A 149 -5.92 4.88 1.88
N VAL A 150 -7.11 5.50 1.87
CA VAL A 150 -8.19 5.15 0.94
C VAL A 150 -7.77 5.40 -0.50
N THR A 151 -7.14 6.55 -0.78
CA THR A 151 -6.63 6.87 -2.12
C THR A 151 -5.52 5.90 -2.55
N GLN A 152 -4.58 5.56 -1.67
CA GLN A 152 -3.51 4.61 -1.97
C GLN A 152 -4.07 3.22 -2.31
N ASN A 153 -4.96 2.69 -1.46
CA ASN A 153 -5.61 1.42 -1.73
C ASN A 153 -6.42 1.46 -3.03
N GLY A 154 -7.13 2.57 -3.28
CA GLY A 154 -7.88 2.79 -4.51
C GLY A 154 -7.00 2.74 -5.75
N ILE A 155 -5.84 3.40 -5.74
CA ILE A 155 -4.87 3.35 -6.85
C ILE A 155 -4.43 1.91 -7.08
N MET A 156 -4.04 1.18 -6.03
CA MET A 156 -3.60 -0.22 -6.17
C MET A 156 -4.70 -1.15 -6.70
N ILE A 157 -5.94 -0.97 -6.25
CA ILE A 157 -7.09 -1.74 -6.75
C ILE A 157 -7.32 -1.44 -8.23
N THR A 158 -7.28 -0.17 -8.63
CA THR A 158 -7.42 0.23 -10.04
C THR A 158 -6.33 -0.41 -10.90
N MET A 159 -5.08 -0.39 -10.45
CA MET A 159 -3.97 -1.02 -11.17
C MET A 159 -4.15 -2.54 -11.28
N ALA A 160 -4.58 -3.19 -10.20
CA ALA A 160 -4.86 -4.63 -10.20
C ALA A 160 -5.97 -5.00 -11.20
N VAL A 161 -7.03 -4.19 -11.29
CA VAL A 161 -8.10 -4.38 -12.29
C VAL A 161 -7.56 -4.21 -13.70
N LEU A 162 -6.73 -3.20 -13.95
CA LEU A 162 -6.10 -2.97 -15.25
C LEU A 162 -5.20 -4.14 -15.66
N ILE A 163 -4.38 -4.67 -14.75
CA ILE A 163 -3.54 -5.85 -15.01
C ILE A 163 -4.41 -7.04 -15.45
N ILE A 164 -5.50 -7.30 -14.73
CA ILE A 164 -6.42 -8.40 -15.07
C ILE A 164 -7.03 -8.17 -16.47
N LEU A 165 -7.52 -6.96 -16.76
CA LEU A 165 -8.14 -6.64 -18.04
C LEU A 165 -7.15 -6.77 -19.21
N LEU A 166 -5.94 -6.24 -19.06
CA LEU A 166 -4.91 -6.29 -20.10
C LEU A 166 -4.41 -7.72 -20.37
N ASN A 167 -4.42 -8.59 -19.36
CA ASN A 167 -4.03 -10.00 -19.52
C ASN A 167 -5.16 -10.91 -20.04
N LEU A 168 -6.39 -10.39 -20.15
CA LEU A 168 -7.57 -11.10 -20.69
C LEU A 168 -7.86 -10.77 -22.15
N ILE A 169 -7.28 -9.69 -22.68
CA ILE A 169 -7.44 -9.19 -24.06
C ILE A 169 -6.27 -9.71 -24.91
#